data_AF-A0A956D972-F1
#
_entry.id   AF-A0A956D972-F1
#
_cell.length_a   1.000
_cell.length_b   1.000
_cell.length_c   1.000
_cell.angle_alpha   90.00
_cell.angle_beta   90.00
_cell.angle_gamma   90.00
#
_symmetry.space_group_name_H-M   'P 1'
#
loop_
_entity.id
_entity.type
_entity.pdbx_description
1 polymer ?
#
loop_
_entity_poly.entity_id
_entity_poly.type
_entity_poly.pdbx_seq_one_letter_code
_entity_poly.pdbx_strand_id
1 'polypeptide(L)'
;MPKGVRLAMIVGVVLVCATVVAYAVFRVVAIPRGPLRGRAAFELTLGAETEFDADDADAMLARLERLGARGEVASKDASRIVLRVQETTTIEAVTAALRPLRFGVHQLETFPATAELPSGVQPPTPSRIGVRGACDVIEPWAASAGPGCHAAVEHVDAGECAAHCLVDPPVLARAQVREASLEDDPYAGPVLRLRLTDEGAARFAAFTSAHVGEHAAMVVDDVVLSAPVIQSAITGGALSLNGADPSWAPLLAIDDDISPWQLLEAR
;
A
#
# COMPACT_ATOMS: atom_id res chain seq x y z
N MET A 1 -56.52 -5.30 -40.78
CA MET A 1 -55.44 -5.69 -39.86
C MET A 1 -56.04 -6.08 -38.51
N PRO A 2 -55.92 -7.35 -38.07
CA PRO A 2 -56.66 -7.86 -36.91
C PRO A 2 -56.10 -7.35 -35.58
N LYS A 3 -57.00 -6.94 -34.68
CA LYS A 3 -56.74 -6.31 -33.38
C LYS A 3 -55.99 -7.22 -32.37
N GLY A 4 -55.84 -8.52 -32.66
CA GLY A 4 -55.16 -9.48 -31.78
C GLY A 4 -53.63 -9.39 -31.73
N VAL A 5 -52.98 -8.81 -32.76
CA VAL A 5 -51.51 -8.78 -32.85
C VAL A 5 -50.91 -7.68 -31.95
N ARG A 6 -51.64 -6.59 -31.69
CA ARG A 6 -51.14 -5.47 -30.89
C ARG A 6 -51.05 -5.80 -29.39
N LEU A 7 -51.96 -6.61 -28.86
CA LEU A 7 -51.96 -6.95 -27.43
C LEU A 7 -50.83 -7.93 -27.08
N ALA A 8 -50.57 -8.93 -27.94
CA ALA A 8 -49.49 -9.88 -27.75
C ALA A 8 -48.10 -9.22 -27.83
N MET A 9 -47.92 -8.24 -28.72
CA MET A 9 -46.66 -7.50 -28.82
C MET A 9 -46.41 -6.60 -27.60
N ILE A 10 -47.44 -5.95 -27.05
CA ILE A 10 -47.30 -5.09 -25.86
C ILE A 10 -46.96 -5.93 -24.62
N VAL A 11 -47.64 -7.07 -24.42
CA VAL A 11 -47.34 -7.97 -23.28
C VAL A 11 -45.93 -8.58 -23.42
N GLY A 12 -45.53 -8.96 -24.63
CA GLY A 12 -44.17 -9.45 -24.90
C GLY A 12 -43.09 -8.39 -24.63
N VAL A 13 -43.29 -7.14 -25.07
CA VAL A 13 -42.34 -6.04 -24.85
C VAL A 13 -42.26 -5.65 -23.37
N VAL A 14 -43.38 -5.64 -22.63
CA VAL A 14 -43.37 -5.34 -21.18
C VAL A 14 -42.67 -6.46 -20.39
N LEU A 15 -42.88 -7.73 -20.75
CA LEU A 15 -42.21 -8.86 -20.09
C LEU A 15 -40.71 -8.90 -20.40
N VAL A 16 -40.32 -8.58 -21.64
CA VAL A 16 -38.92 -8.45 -22.06
C VAL A 16 -38.27 -7.22 -21.41
N CYS A 17 -38.95 -6.08 -21.30
CA CYS A 17 -38.44 -4.91 -20.57
C CYS A 17 -38.31 -5.20 -19.07
N ALA A 18 -39.26 -5.87 -18.43
CA ALA A 18 -39.17 -6.22 -17.01
C ALA A 18 -38.04 -7.21 -16.73
N THR A 19 -37.82 -8.18 -17.62
CA THR A 19 -36.70 -9.12 -17.50
C THR A 19 -35.36 -8.49 -17.87
N VAL A 20 -35.26 -7.63 -18.88
CA VAL A 20 -34.04 -6.87 -19.22
C VAL A 20 -33.70 -5.85 -18.13
N VAL A 21 -34.69 -5.19 -17.53
CA VAL A 21 -34.48 -4.31 -16.36
C VAL A 21 -34.07 -5.14 -15.14
N ALA A 22 -34.68 -6.30 -14.90
CA ALA A 22 -34.23 -7.21 -13.84
C ALA A 22 -32.79 -7.73 -14.09
N TYR A 23 -32.44 -8.05 -15.33
CA TYR A 23 -31.09 -8.52 -15.71
C TYR A 23 -30.05 -7.39 -15.67
N ALA A 24 -30.44 -6.15 -15.99
CA ALA A 24 -29.59 -4.97 -15.93
C ALA A 24 -29.42 -4.43 -14.51
N VAL A 25 -30.42 -4.58 -13.63
CA VAL A 25 -30.35 -4.17 -12.22
C VAL A 25 -29.58 -5.19 -11.37
N PHE A 26 -29.50 -6.47 -11.75
CA PHE A 26 -28.78 -7.50 -10.99
C PHE A 26 -27.30 -7.67 -11.34
N ARG A 27 -26.77 -6.98 -12.35
CA ARG A 27 -25.34 -6.65 -12.41
C ARG A 27 -25.08 -5.36 -11.65
N VAL A 28 -25.41 -5.38 -10.36
CA VAL A 28 -24.60 -4.63 -9.39
C VAL A 28 -23.22 -5.25 -9.54
N VAL A 29 -22.39 -4.60 -10.36
CA VAL A 29 -20.93 -4.72 -10.25
C VAL A 29 -20.67 -4.65 -8.76
N ALA A 30 -20.22 -5.76 -8.17
CA ALA A 30 -19.77 -5.76 -6.80
C ALA A 30 -18.61 -4.79 -6.76
N ILE A 31 -18.91 -3.51 -6.50
CA ILE A 31 -17.92 -2.48 -6.22
C ILE A 31 -17.11 -3.12 -5.10
N PRO A 32 -15.80 -3.35 -5.29
CA PRO A 32 -14.98 -3.97 -4.27
C PRO A 32 -15.28 -3.25 -2.97
N ARG A 33 -15.77 -3.99 -1.97
CA ARG A 33 -16.00 -3.43 -0.65
C ARG A 33 -14.64 -2.95 -0.20
N GLY A 34 -14.48 -1.64 0.02
CA GLY A 34 -13.23 -1.11 0.55
C GLY A 34 -12.77 -1.94 1.76
N PRO A 35 -11.46 -2.12 1.98
CA PRO A 35 -10.93 -3.12 2.90
C PRO A 35 -11.43 -2.96 4.35
N LEU A 36 -11.93 -1.77 4.71
CA LEU A 36 -12.49 -1.50 6.02
C LEU A 36 -14.02 -1.57 6.09
N ARG A 37 -14.76 -1.80 5.01
CA ARG A 37 -16.24 -1.80 5.05
C ARG A 37 -16.79 -2.94 5.91
N GLY A 38 -17.59 -2.59 6.92
CA GLY A 38 -18.30 -3.56 7.75
C GLY A 38 -19.48 -2.93 8.51
N ARG A 39 -19.77 -3.44 9.71
CA ARG A 39 -20.90 -2.99 10.56
C ARG A 39 -20.49 -2.63 11.98
N ALA A 40 -19.20 -2.71 12.30
CA ALA A 40 -18.70 -2.34 13.61
C ALA A 40 -18.70 -0.82 13.77
N ALA A 41 -18.77 -0.40 15.03
CA ALA A 41 -18.57 0.97 15.47
C ALA A 41 -17.84 0.95 16.81
N PHE A 42 -16.88 1.85 16.98
CA PHE A 42 -16.07 1.97 18.19
C PHE A 42 -15.41 3.36 18.28
N GLU A 43 -14.98 3.73 19.47
CA GLU A 43 -14.18 4.91 19.76
C GLU A 43 -12.72 4.50 19.96
N LEU A 44 -11.80 5.14 19.23
CA LEU A 44 -10.36 4.96 19.33
C LEU A 44 -9.75 6.18 20.00
N THR A 45 -8.92 5.96 21.01
CA THR A 45 -8.06 7.00 21.60
C THR A 45 -6.62 6.74 21.20
N LEU A 46 -6.06 7.65 20.43
CA LEU A 46 -4.70 7.62 19.90
C LEU A 46 -3.84 8.62 20.66
N GLY A 47 -2.65 8.20 21.08
CA GLY A 47 -1.66 9.06 21.72
C GLY A 47 -0.48 9.32 20.79
N ALA A 48 -0.07 10.57 20.64
CA ALA A 48 1.11 10.91 19.85
C ALA A 48 2.36 10.30 20.51
N GLU A 49 3.31 9.84 19.70
CA GLU A 49 4.64 9.49 20.22
C GLU A 49 5.45 10.75 20.58
N THR A 50 5.29 11.81 19.79
CA THR A 50 5.91 13.12 20.03
C THR A 50 4.84 14.20 20.13
N GLU A 51 4.21 14.54 19.01
CA GLU A 51 3.04 15.41 18.92
C GLU A 51 2.26 15.10 17.64
N PHE A 52 0.97 15.45 17.62
CA PHE A 52 0.14 15.44 16.42
C PHE A 52 0.17 16.82 15.75
N ASP A 53 0.30 16.81 14.44
CA ASP A 53 0.10 17.96 13.57
C ASP A 53 -1.39 18.35 13.50
N ALA A 54 -1.65 19.61 13.14
CA ALA A 54 -3.00 20.17 13.10
C ALA A 54 -3.95 19.39 12.15
N ASP A 55 -3.37 18.81 11.10
CA ASP A 55 -4.07 18.15 10.00
C ASP A 55 -4.16 16.62 10.20
N ASP A 56 -3.47 16.04 11.19
CA ASP A 56 -3.40 14.58 11.39
C ASP A 56 -4.78 13.92 11.52
N ALA A 57 -5.67 14.55 12.28
CA ALA A 57 -7.01 14.02 12.47
C ALA A 57 -7.81 14.01 11.15
N ASP A 58 -7.64 15.04 10.33
CA ASP A 58 -8.33 15.18 9.04
C ASP A 58 -7.76 14.18 8.02
N ALA A 59 -6.43 13.99 8.04
CA ALA A 59 -5.72 12.95 7.31
C ALA A 59 -6.19 11.53 7.69
N MET A 60 -6.34 11.25 8.98
CA MET A 60 -6.90 9.98 9.47
C MET A 60 -8.32 9.75 8.96
N LEU A 61 -9.18 10.77 9.00
CA LEU A 61 -10.55 10.67 8.48
C LEU A 61 -10.58 10.43 6.97
N ALA A 62 -9.81 11.20 6.19
CA ALA A 62 -9.72 11.04 4.74
C ALA A 62 -9.26 9.64 4.35
N ARG A 63 -8.32 9.07 5.11
CA ARG A 63 -7.87 7.69 4.93
C ARG A 63 -8.97 6.68 5.22
N LEU A 64 -9.70 6.81 6.32
CA LEU A 64 -10.82 5.92 6.67
C LEU A 64 -11.90 5.93 5.58
N GLU A 65 -12.31 7.11 5.12
CA GLU A 65 -13.32 7.27 4.08
C GLU A 65 -12.94 6.57 2.78
N ARG A 66 -11.69 6.75 2.34
CA ARG A 66 -11.17 6.12 1.12
C ARG A 66 -11.10 4.61 1.22
N LEU A 67 -10.79 4.08 2.40
CA LEU A 67 -10.79 2.65 2.68
C LEU A 67 -12.20 2.09 2.97
N GLY A 68 -13.21 2.96 2.96
CA GLY A 68 -14.62 2.61 3.02
C GLY A 68 -15.23 2.54 4.43
N ALA A 69 -14.51 2.99 5.45
CA ALA A 69 -15.06 3.26 6.78
C ALA A 69 -15.60 4.70 6.86
N ARG A 70 -16.31 5.04 7.94
CA ARG A 70 -16.64 6.43 8.28
C ARG A 70 -16.02 6.77 9.63
N GLY A 71 -15.53 8.00 9.77
CA GLY A 71 -14.98 8.47 11.04
C GLY A 71 -15.46 9.89 11.35
N GLU A 72 -15.47 10.22 12.64
CA GLU A 72 -15.61 11.59 13.13
C GLU A 72 -14.59 11.84 14.25
N VAL A 73 -14.07 13.06 14.35
CA VAL A 73 -13.19 13.46 15.45
C VAL A 73 -14.05 13.82 16.66
N ALA A 74 -13.95 13.05 17.74
CA ALA A 74 -14.61 13.35 19.01
C ALA A 74 -13.85 14.43 19.80
N SER A 75 -12.52 14.38 19.78
CA SER A 75 -11.64 15.41 20.32
C SER A 75 -10.25 15.33 19.69
N LYS A 76 -9.55 16.46 19.56
CA LYS A 76 -8.12 16.49 19.16
C LYS A 76 -7.33 17.53 19.95
N ASP A 77 -6.11 17.16 20.33
CA ASP A 77 -5.05 18.03 20.83
C ASP A 77 -3.68 17.47 20.39
N ALA A 78 -2.60 18.20 20.68
CA ALA A 78 -1.24 17.82 20.26
C ALA A 78 -0.76 16.47 20.81
N SER A 79 -1.34 15.96 21.89
CA SER A 79 -0.96 14.69 22.51
C SER A 79 -1.94 13.55 22.23
N ARG A 80 -3.19 13.88 21.86
CA ARG A 80 -4.28 12.89 21.81
C ARG A 80 -5.31 13.22 20.73
N ILE A 81 -5.67 12.21 19.96
CA ILE A 81 -6.80 12.24 19.03
C ILE A 81 -7.80 11.14 19.44
N VAL A 82 -9.08 11.50 19.52
CA VAL A 82 -10.17 10.55 19.75
C VAL A 82 -11.04 10.49 18.50
N LEU A 83 -11.11 9.32 17.87
CA LEU A 83 -11.90 9.07 16.67
C LEU A 83 -13.08 8.15 17.00
N ARG A 84 -14.27 8.48 16.50
CA ARG A 84 -15.39 7.54 16.46
C ARG A 84 -15.49 6.99 15.06
N VAL A 85 -15.27 5.69 14.93
CA VAL A 85 -15.25 4.98 13.64
C VAL A 85 -16.50 4.15 13.54
N GLN A 86 -17.14 4.15 12.37
CA GLN A 86 -18.40 3.47 12.09
C GLN A 86 -18.34 2.79 10.71
N GLU A 87 -19.30 1.89 10.47
CA GLU A 87 -19.41 1.14 9.21
C GLU A 87 -18.14 0.37 8.86
N THR A 88 -17.45 -0.13 9.89
CA THR A 88 -16.12 -0.70 9.74
C THR A 88 -16.02 -2.19 10.06
N THR A 89 -14.85 -2.80 9.84
CA THR A 89 -14.53 -4.19 10.13
C THR A 89 -14.13 -4.38 11.60
N THR A 90 -12.84 -4.37 11.92
CA THR A 90 -12.30 -4.61 13.27
C THR A 90 -11.44 -3.44 13.72
N ILE A 91 -11.24 -3.30 15.04
CA ILE A 91 -10.31 -2.32 15.61
C ILE A 91 -8.92 -2.52 14.99
N GLU A 92 -8.44 -3.76 14.90
CA GLU A 92 -7.13 -4.09 14.32
C GLU A 92 -6.98 -3.66 12.86
N ALA A 93 -8.01 -3.88 12.02
CA ALA A 93 -7.96 -3.46 10.63
C ALA A 93 -7.93 -1.93 10.50
N VAL A 94 -8.70 -1.23 11.33
CA VAL A 94 -8.75 0.24 11.35
C VAL A 94 -7.44 0.83 11.87
N THR A 95 -6.91 0.31 12.98
CA THR A 95 -5.64 0.79 13.53
C THR A 95 -4.49 0.51 12.57
N ALA A 96 -4.45 -0.67 11.94
CA ALA A 96 -3.47 -0.98 10.90
C ALA A 96 -3.54 -0.01 9.71
N ALA A 97 -4.75 0.34 9.27
CA ALA A 97 -4.96 1.30 8.18
C ALA A 97 -4.52 2.73 8.54
N LEU A 98 -4.71 3.15 9.80
CA LEU A 98 -4.35 4.48 10.28
C LEU A 98 -2.86 4.62 10.63
N ARG A 99 -2.08 3.53 10.62
CA ARG A 99 -0.64 3.61 10.91
C ARG A 99 0.06 4.49 9.86
N PRO A 100 1.08 5.27 10.27
CA PRO A 100 1.96 5.94 9.33
C PRO A 100 2.56 4.91 8.38
N LEU A 101 2.41 5.13 7.08
CA LEU A 101 2.88 4.19 6.07
C LEU A 101 4.40 4.35 5.94
N ARG A 102 5.18 3.29 6.17
CA ARG A 102 6.63 3.35 6.06
C ARG A 102 7.06 3.10 4.63
N PHE A 103 7.04 4.15 3.81
CA PHE A 103 7.62 4.14 2.48
C PHE A 103 9.11 4.47 2.52
N GLY A 104 9.90 3.67 1.80
CA GLY A 104 11.32 3.92 1.62
C GLY A 104 11.83 3.49 0.25
N VAL A 105 12.78 4.24 -0.31
CA VAL A 105 13.70 3.77 -1.34
C VAL A 105 15.05 3.50 -0.70
N HIS A 106 15.48 2.24 -0.73
CA HIS A 106 16.71 1.77 -0.10
C HIS A 106 17.68 1.22 -1.15
N GLN A 107 18.96 1.37 -0.90
CA GLN A 107 19.96 0.54 -1.57
C GLN A 107 19.87 -0.88 -1.01
N LEU A 108 20.07 -1.87 -1.87
CA LEU A 108 20.20 -3.26 -1.44
C LEU A 108 21.67 -3.64 -1.26
N GLU A 109 21.99 -4.30 -0.15
CA GLU A 109 23.31 -4.86 0.13
C GLU A 109 23.27 -6.38 0.27
N THR A 110 24.41 -7.02 0.01
CA THR A 110 24.51 -8.49 0.04
C THR A 110 24.14 -9.01 1.42
N PHE A 111 23.25 -10.01 1.43
CA PHE A 111 22.88 -10.66 2.68
C PHE A 111 24.13 -11.20 3.42
N PRO A 112 24.31 -10.92 4.73
CA PRO A 112 25.48 -11.33 5.48
C PRO A 112 25.75 -12.83 5.35
N ALA A 113 26.95 -13.19 4.88
CA ALA A 113 27.33 -14.59 4.67
C ALA A 113 27.42 -15.42 5.97
N THR A 114 27.52 -14.75 7.13
CA THR A 114 27.61 -15.39 8.46
C THR A 114 26.25 -15.63 9.12
N ALA A 115 25.14 -15.34 8.43
CA ALA A 115 23.80 -15.58 8.95
C ALA A 115 23.49 -17.09 9.03
N GLU A 116 22.97 -17.55 10.16
CA GLU A 116 22.35 -18.88 10.23
C GLU A 116 21.04 -18.87 9.46
N LEU A 117 20.96 -19.70 8.41
CA LEU A 117 19.78 -19.82 7.56
C LEU A 117 18.87 -20.95 8.05
N PRO A 118 17.54 -20.74 8.07
CA PRO A 118 16.59 -21.82 8.31
C PRO A 118 16.73 -22.95 7.27
N SER A 119 16.37 -24.17 7.67
CA SER A 119 16.31 -25.30 6.74
C SER A 119 15.41 -25.01 5.54
N GLY A 120 15.91 -25.26 4.33
CA GLY A 120 15.15 -25.04 3.09
C GLY A 120 15.27 -23.63 2.50
N VAL A 121 16.02 -22.74 3.14
CA VAL A 121 16.34 -21.41 2.60
C VAL A 121 17.61 -21.48 1.75
N GLN A 122 17.54 -20.93 0.54
CA GLN A 122 18.68 -20.80 -0.35
C GLN A 122 19.51 -19.57 0.03
N PRO A 123 20.86 -19.69 0.05
CA PRO A 123 21.74 -18.56 0.31
C PRO A 123 21.59 -17.48 -0.76
N PRO A 124 22.07 -16.24 -0.49
CA PRO A 124 22.03 -15.18 -1.49
C PRO A 124 22.78 -15.60 -2.75
N THR A 125 22.22 -15.26 -3.91
CA THR A 125 22.87 -15.53 -5.21
C THR A 125 23.46 -14.24 -5.76
N PRO A 126 24.56 -14.27 -6.53
CA PRO A 126 25.16 -13.03 -7.05
C PRO A 126 24.20 -12.19 -7.90
N SER A 127 23.21 -12.82 -8.55
CA SER A 127 22.18 -12.15 -9.35
C SER A 127 20.98 -11.65 -8.56
N ARG A 128 20.81 -12.08 -7.30
CA ARG A 128 19.79 -11.58 -6.38
C ARG A 128 20.37 -11.50 -4.98
N ILE A 129 20.53 -10.25 -4.55
CA ILE A 129 21.19 -9.80 -3.32
C ILE A 129 20.57 -10.42 -2.03
N GLY A 130 19.37 -11.02 -2.13
CA GLY A 130 18.63 -11.66 -1.03
C GLY A 130 18.62 -13.20 -1.02
N VAL A 131 18.17 -13.75 0.10
CA VAL A 131 17.91 -15.20 0.29
C VAL A 131 16.51 -15.57 -0.18
N ARG A 132 16.26 -16.85 -0.49
CA ARG A 132 14.98 -17.33 -1.03
C ARG A 132 14.47 -18.57 -0.33
N GLY A 133 13.15 -18.71 -0.16
CA GLY A 133 12.53 -19.88 0.43
C GLY A 133 11.01 -19.78 0.51
N ALA A 134 10.38 -20.73 1.20
CA ALA A 134 8.95 -20.69 1.45
C ALA A 134 8.58 -19.49 2.34
N CYS A 135 7.48 -18.80 2.01
CA CYS A 135 7.09 -17.55 2.71
C CYS A 135 6.84 -17.77 4.21
N ASP A 136 6.24 -18.89 4.60
CA ASP A 136 5.98 -19.24 6.00
C ASP A 136 7.26 -19.43 6.84
N VAL A 137 8.40 -19.63 6.18
CA VAL A 137 9.73 -19.67 6.80
C VAL A 137 10.42 -18.31 6.73
N ILE A 138 10.36 -17.64 5.58
CA ILE A 138 11.09 -16.37 5.33
C ILE A 138 10.50 -15.20 6.11
N GLU A 139 9.19 -15.03 6.12
CA GLU A 139 8.52 -13.87 6.75
C GLU A 139 8.83 -13.73 8.25
N PRO A 140 8.62 -14.74 9.10
CA PRO A 140 8.93 -14.61 10.53
C PRO A 140 10.44 -14.46 10.79
N TRP A 141 11.27 -15.07 9.96
CA TRP A 141 12.73 -14.95 10.07
C TRP A 141 13.22 -13.55 9.70
N ALA A 142 12.73 -12.97 8.60
CA ALA A 142 13.07 -11.62 8.17
C ALA A 142 12.62 -10.55 9.18
N ALA A 143 11.40 -10.70 9.73
CA ALA A 143 10.84 -9.80 10.74
C ALA A 143 11.66 -9.75 12.05
N SER A 144 12.49 -10.76 12.32
CA SER A 144 13.44 -10.75 13.44
C SER A 144 14.69 -9.88 13.19
N ALA A 145 14.69 -9.04 12.14
CA ALA A 145 15.82 -8.30 11.58
C ALA A 145 16.94 -9.25 11.15
N GLY A 146 16.68 -9.99 10.06
CA GLY A 146 17.51 -11.09 9.57
C GLY A 146 19.02 -10.89 9.83
N PRO A 147 19.75 -11.92 10.31
CA PRO A 147 20.80 -11.91 11.35
C PRO A 147 21.89 -10.81 11.34
N GLY A 148 21.50 -9.53 11.32
CA GLY A 148 22.44 -8.39 11.26
C GLY A 148 22.11 -7.32 10.22
N CYS A 149 20.93 -7.31 9.60
CA CYS A 149 20.49 -6.24 8.71
C CYS A 149 18.99 -5.92 8.87
N HIS A 150 18.58 -4.75 8.39
CA HIS A 150 17.17 -4.45 8.19
C HIS A 150 16.67 -5.26 6.99
N ALA A 151 15.90 -6.31 7.24
CA ALA A 151 15.43 -7.23 6.20
C ALA A 151 14.01 -6.87 5.73
N ALA A 152 13.81 -6.86 4.40
CA ALA A 152 12.50 -6.71 3.79
C ALA A 152 12.17 -7.88 2.85
N VAL A 153 10.88 -8.23 2.76
CA VAL A 153 10.39 -9.43 2.07
C VAL A 153 9.79 -9.08 0.71
N GLU A 154 10.20 -9.77 -0.34
CA GLU A 154 9.61 -9.76 -1.68
C GLU A 154 8.79 -11.04 -1.87
N HIS A 155 7.50 -10.94 -2.19
CA HIS A 155 6.70 -12.10 -2.63
C HIS A 155 7.01 -12.39 -4.10
N VAL A 156 7.71 -13.49 -4.36
CA VAL A 156 8.22 -13.82 -5.71
C VAL A 156 7.13 -14.52 -6.52
N ASP A 157 6.52 -15.56 -5.95
CA ASP A 157 5.49 -16.39 -6.56
C ASP A 157 4.59 -17.01 -5.47
N ALA A 158 3.58 -17.80 -5.86
CA ALA A 158 2.66 -18.44 -4.91
C ALA A 158 3.38 -19.31 -3.87
N GLY A 159 3.57 -18.75 -2.67
CA GLY A 159 4.22 -19.41 -1.54
C GLY A 159 5.74 -19.30 -1.49
N GLU A 160 6.39 -18.61 -2.45
CA GLU A 160 7.83 -18.36 -2.46
C GLU A 160 8.14 -16.89 -2.20
N CYS A 161 9.04 -16.65 -1.25
CA CYS A 161 9.46 -15.33 -0.83
C CYS A 161 10.98 -15.18 -0.92
N ALA A 162 11.44 -13.95 -1.12
CA ALA A 162 12.83 -13.56 -0.96
C ALA A 162 12.97 -12.54 0.17
N ALA A 163 14.06 -12.57 0.93
CA ALA A 163 14.39 -11.55 1.90
C ALA A 163 15.68 -10.83 1.48
N HIS A 164 15.64 -9.49 1.50
CA HIS A 164 16.72 -8.61 1.07
C HIS A 164 17.21 -7.77 2.24
N CYS A 165 18.51 -7.49 2.30
CA CYS A 165 19.06 -6.54 3.26
C CYS A 165 19.01 -5.12 2.71
N LEU A 166 18.40 -4.23 3.48
CA LEU A 166 18.28 -2.81 3.19
C LEU A 166 19.43 -2.05 3.84
N VAL A 167 19.94 -1.04 3.14
CA VAL A 167 20.79 -0.01 3.74
C VAL A 167 19.92 1.07 4.37
N ASP A 168 20.17 1.37 5.64
CA ASP A 168 19.53 2.47 6.37
C ASP A 168 20.49 3.66 6.57
N PRO A 169 19.97 4.90 6.63
CA PRO A 169 18.57 5.27 6.41
C PRO A 169 18.16 5.19 4.93
N PRO A 170 16.86 5.17 4.60
CA PRO A 170 16.41 5.23 3.21
C PRO A 170 16.97 6.45 2.47
N VAL A 171 17.21 6.28 1.18
CA VAL A 171 17.58 7.35 0.25
C VAL A 171 16.42 8.33 0.07
N LEU A 172 15.20 7.81 -0.04
CA LEU A 172 13.95 8.58 -0.06
C LEU A 172 12.97 7.96 0.93
N ALA A 173 12.31 8.79 1.72
CA ALA A 173 11.20 8.40 2.56
C ALA A 173 9.89 9.07 2.10
N ARG A 174 8.77 8.75 2.74
CA ARG A 174 7.45 9.34 2.44
C ARG A 174 7.48 10.88 2.42
N ALA A 175 8.22 11.50 3.32
CA ALA A 175 8.33 12.96 3.44
C ALA A 175 8.97 13.63 2.20
N GLN A 176 9.76 12.90 1.40
CA GLN A 176 10.33 13.42 0.15
C GLN A 176 9.45 13.17 -1.08
N VAL A 177 8.27 12.58 -0.89
CA VAL A 177 7.25 12.41 -1.93
C VAL A 177 6.23 13.53 -1.81
N ARG A 178 6.17 14.41 -2.81
CA ARG A 178 5.20 15.50 -2.88
C ARG A 178 3.83 15.02 -3.34
N GLU A 179 3.79 14.07 -4.26
CA GLU A 179 2.55 13.59 -4.85
C GLU A 179 2.73 12.14 -5.30
N ALA A 180 1.69 11.33 -5.10
CA ALA A 180 1.62 9.95 -5.56
C ALA A 180 0.30 9.73 -6.30
N SER A 181 0.37 9.27 -7.55
CA SER A 181 -0.80 9.07 -8.41
C SER A 181 -0.76 7.71 -9.09
N LEU A 182 -1.91 7.07 -9.21
CA LEU A 182 -2.08 5.85 -10.00
C LEU A 182 -2.58 6.20 -11.39
N GLU A 183 -1.87 5.71 -12.39
CA GLU A 183 -2.20 5.85 -13.80
C GLU A 183 -2.37 4.46 -14.40
N ASP A 184 -3.44 4.23 -15.16
CA ASP A 184 -3.57 3.01 -15.96
C ASP A 184 -2.85 3.21 -17.30
N ASP A 185 -1.71 2.54 -17.48
CA ASP A 185 -1.02 2.50 -18.76
C ASP A 185 -1.58 1.36 -19.63
N PRO A 186 -1.98 1.63 -20.90
CA PRO A 186 -2.57 0.62 -21.77
C PRO A 186 -1.68 -0.59 -22.07
N TYR A 187 -0.37 -0.47 -21.89
CA TYR A 187 0.62 -1.50 -22.20
C TYR A 187 1.27 -2.09 -20.94
N ALA A 188 1.52 -1.27 -19.92
CA ALA A 188 2.18 -1.66 -18.69
C ALA A 188 1.22 -2.00 -17.53
N GLY A 189 -0.08 -1.74 -17.68
CA GLY A 189 -1.06 -1.89 -16.61
C GLY A 189 -0.98 -0.73 -15.60
N PRO A 190 -1.36 -0.94 -14.33
CA PRO A 190 -1.31 0.11 -13.33
C PRO A 190 0.13 0.56 -13.05
N VAL A 191 0.35 1.87 -13.11
CA VAL A 191 1.63 2.54 -12.86
C VAL A 191 1.46 3.53 -11.72
N LEU A 192 2.27 3.40 -10.67
CA LEU A 192 2.37 4.45 -9.66
C LEU A 192 3.40 5.47 -10.12
N ARG A 193 2.97 6.73 -10.21
CA ARG A 193 3.85 7.87 -10.43
C ARG A 193 4.05 8.62 -9.12
N LEU A 194 5.31 8.83 -8.76
CA LEU A 194 5.71 9.64 -7.62
C LEU A 194 6.36 10.92 -8.13
N ARG A 195 5.91 12.08 -7.65
CA ARG A 195 6.63 13.35 -7.79
C ARG A 195 7.34 13.64 -6.49
N LEU A 196 8.63 13.92 -6.57
CA LEU A 196 9.44 14.22 -5.41
C LEU A 196 9.35 15.70 -5.04
N THR A 197 9.71 16.00 -3.79
CA THR A 197 10.11 17.35 -3.38
C THR A 197 11.45 17.71 -4.03
N ASP A 198 11.81 19.00 -4.05
CA ASP A 198 13.08 19.44 -4.63
C ASP A 198 14.28 18.81 -3.90
N GLU A 199 14.19 18.69 -2.57
CA GLU A 199 15.16 17.99 -1.73
C GLU A 199 15.27 16.50 -2.10
N GLY A 200 14.12 15.82 -2.21
CA GLY A 200 14.06 14.42 -2.62
C GLY A 200 14.66 14.18 -4.00
N ALA A 201 14.31 15.04 -4.96
CA ALA A 201 14.83 14.98 -6.32
C ALA A 201 16.36 15.11 -6.37
N ALA A 202 16.93 16.07 -5.64
CA ALA A 202 18.38 16.26 -5.57
C ALA A 202 19.08 15.05 -4.92
N ARG A 203 18.53 14.53 -3.81
CA ARG A 203 19.10 13.38 -3.10
C ARG A 203 19.06 12.11 -3.95
N PHE A 204 17.93 11.86 -4.61
CA PHE A 204 17.78 10.68 -5.48
C PHE A 204 18.64 10.76 -6.74
N ALA A 205 18.78 11.95 -7.32
CA ALA A 205 19.69 12.18 -8.44
C ALA A 205 21.15 11.88 -8.08
N ALA A 206 21.62 12.35 -6.92
CA ALA A 206 22.96 12.07 -6.44
C ALA A 206 23.18 10.57 -6.19
N PHE A 207 22.21 9.91 -5.55
CA PHE A 207 22.26 8.47 -5.28
C PHE A 207 22.32 7.66 -6.58
N THR A 208 21.36 7.86 -7.51
CA THR A 208 21.30 7.07 -8.75
C THR A 208 22.48 7.33 -9.68
N SER A 209 23.11 8.50 -9.62
CA SER A 209 24.34 8.80 -10.37
C SER A 209 25.54 7.99 -9.85
N ALA A 210 25.61 7.74 -8.55
CA ALA A 210 26.73 7.05 -7.91
C ALA A 210 26.60 5.51 -7.93
N HIS A 211 25.39 4.98 -8.09
CA HIS A 211 25.09 3.54 -7.92
C HIS A 211 24.54 2.90 -9.20
N VAL A 212 24.98 3.35 -10.38
CA VAL A 212 24.58 2.72 -11.66
C VAL A 212 25.04 1.26 -11.69
N GLY A 213 24.12 0.35 -12.01
CA GLY A 213 24.34 -1.10 -11.99
C GLY A 213 23.95 -1.78 -10.68
N GLU A 214 23.61 -1.03 -9.64
CA GLU A 214 23.15 -1.55 -8.36
C GLU A 214 21.62 -1.57 -8.26
N HIS A 215 21.08 -2.26 -7.25
CA HIS A 215 19.64 -2.35 -7.03
C HIS A 215 19.15 -1.28 -6.05
N ALA A 216 18.04 -0.63 -6.40
CA ALA A 216 17.29 0.25 -5.52
C ALA A 216 15.93 -0.40 -5.20
N ALA A 217 15.70 -0.78 -3.95
CA ALA A 217 14.45 -1.35 -3.50
C ALA A 217 13.47 -0.27 -3.06
N MET A 218 12.25 -0.35 -3.57
CA MET A 218 11.09 0.40 -3.07
C MET A 218 10.33 -0.50 -2.10
N VAL A 219 10.20 -0.03 -0.87
CA VAL A 219 9.72 -0.81 0.27
C VAL A 219 8.56 -0.07 0.94
N VAL A 220 7.52 -0.84 1.31
CA VAL A 220 6.40 -0.38 2.14
C VAL A 220 6.22 -1.36 3.28
N ASP A 221 6.33 -0.87 4.52
CA ASP A 221 6.16 -1.69 5.75
C ASP A 221 6.94 -3.03 5.69
N ASP A 222 8.22 -2.96 5.32
CA ASP A 222 9.14 -4.11 5.19
C ASP A 222 8.79 -5.11 4.09
N VAL A 223 7.90 -4.73 3.18
CA VAL A 223 7.58 -5.48 1.96
C VAL A 223 8.21 -4.77 0.76
N VAL A 224 9.07 -5.49 0.03
CA VAL A 224 9.69 -5.02 -1.21
C VAL A 224 8.65 -5.09 -2.33
N LEU A 225 8.31 -3.91 -2.86
CA LEU A 225 7.37 -3.78 -3.96
C LEU A 225 8.06 -3.98 -5.32
N SER A 226 9.28 -3.46 -5.44
CA SER A 226 10.11 -3.58 -6.63
C SER A 226 11.55 -3.24 -6.30
N ALA A 227 12.50 -3.95 -6.91
CA ALA A 227 13.94 -3.75 -6.71
C ALA A 227 14.70 -3.70 -8.04
N PRO A 228 14.45 -2.69 -8.91
CA PRO A 228 15.11 -2.60 -10.20
C PRO A 228 16.60 -2.29 -10.08
N VAL A 229 17.34 -2.65 -11.13
CA VAL A 229 18.72 -2.18 -11.33
C VAL A 229 18.68 -0.73 -11.81
N ILE A 230 19.51 0.12 -11.22
CA ILE A 230 19.71 1.51 -11.65
C ILE A 230 20.45 1.50 -12.99
N GLN A 231 19.75 1.82 -14.07
CA GLN A 231 20.32 1.79 -15.43
C GLN A 231 21.05 3.09 -15.79
N SER A 232 20.66 4.21 -15.19
CA SER A 232 21.25 5.54 -15.39
C SER A 232 20.82 6.49 -14.28
N ALA A 233 21.47 7.65 -14.19
CA ALA A 233 21.09 8.70 -13.24
C ALA A 233 19.64 9.18 -13.48
N ILE A 234 18.86 9.28 -12.40
CA ILE A 234 17.47 9.74 -12.43
C ILE A 234 17.41 11.16 -11.86
N THR A 235 17.39 12.15 -12.75
CA THR A 235 17.46 13.58 -12.39
C THR A 235 16.13 14.32 -12.55
N GLY A 236 15.09 13.65 -13.04
CA GLY A 236 13.81 14.27 -13.41
C GLY A 236 12.86 14.59 -12.25
N GLY A 237 13.23 14.26 -11.00
CA GLY A 237 12.40 14.52 -9.82
C GLY A 237 11.08 13.73 -9.78
N ALA A 238 10.97 12.67 -10.58
CA ALA A 238 9.82 11.79 -10.62
C ALA A 238 10.28 10.33 -10.74
N LEU A 239 9.50 9.42 -10.15
CA LEU A 239 9.66 7.98 -10.29
C LEU A 239 8.39 7.37 -10.88
N SER A 240 8.56 6.31 -11.66
CA SER A 240 7.47 5.46 -12.13
C SER A 240 7.72 4.03 -11.68
N LEU A 241 6.69 3.42 -11.12
CA LEU A 241 6.67 2.07 -10.58
C LEU A 241 5.69 1.25 -11.42
N ASN A 242 6.21 0.30 -12.18
CA ASN A 242 5.41 -0.57 -13.07
C ASN A 242 5.25 -1.97 -12.44
N GLY A 243 4.14 -2.65 -12.75
CA GLY A 243 4.02 -4.10 -12.57
C GLY A 243 3.89 -4.58 -11.13
N ALA A 244 3.52 -3.71 -10.21
CA ALA A 244 3.32 -4.08 -8.82
C ALA A 244 1.86 -4.45 -8.55
N ASP A 245 1.61 -5.25 -7.51
CA ASP A 245 0.26 -5.56 -7.05
C ASP A 245 -0.52 -4.25 -6.77
N PRO A 246 -1.62 -3.97 -7.47
CA PRO A 246 -2.36 -2.72 -7.26
C PRO A 246 -2.96 -2.59 -5.86
N SER A 247 -2.94 -3.63 -5.01
CA SER A 247 -3.51 -3.59 -3.65
C SER A 247 -2.85 -2.57 -2.71
N TRP A 248 -1.54 -2.35 -2.81
CA TRP A 248 -0.80 -1.39 -1.96
C TRP A 248 -0.84 0.04 -2.51
N ALA A 249 -1.05 0.17 -3.82
CA ALA A 249 -0.96 1.41 -4.57
C ALA A 249 -1.88 2.53 -4.03
N PRO A 250 -3.13 2.22 -3.62
CA PRO A 250 -4.00 3.17 -2.95
C PRO A 250 -3.37 3.75 -1.69
N LEU A 251 -2.67 2.96 -0.87
CA LEU A 251 -2.09 3.37 0.42
C LEU A 251 -0.99 4.42 0.25
N LEU A 252 -0.18 4.35 -0.82
CA LEU A 252 0.83 5.37 -1.12
C LEU A 252 0.25 6.63 -1.78
N ALA A 253 -0.82 6.48 -2.56
CA ALA A 253 -1.59 7.60 -3.10
C ALA A 253 -2.42 8.34 -2.01
N ILE A 254 -2.36 7.87 -0.77
CA ILE A 254 -2.94 8.54 0.38
C ILE A 254 -1.99 9.62 0.88
N ASP A 255 -2.28 10.84 0.45
CA ASP A 255 -1.56 12.05 0.86
C ASP A 255 -1.87 12.49 2.28
N ASP A 256 -1.61 11.61 3.24
CA ASP A 256 -1.86 11.86 4.65
C ASP A 256 -0.60 11.44 5.41
N ASP A 257 0.34 12.36 5.60
CA ASP A 257 1.47 12.18 6.53
C ASP A 257 0.88 12.23 7.94
N ILE A 258 0.60 11.06 8.50
CA ILE A 258 0.02 10.93 9.84
C ILE A 258 1.18 10.80 10.81
N SER A 259 1.26 11.69 11.82
CA SER A 259 2.31 11.62 12.83
C SER A 259 2.31 10.28 13.59
N PRO A 260 3.48 9.77 14.02
CA PRO A 260 3.56 8.51 14.77
C PRO A 260 2.70 8.50 16.04
N TRP A 261 1.99 7.40 16.26
CA TRP A 261 1.03 7.27 17.35
C TRP A 261 0.95 5.85 17.89
N GLN A 262 0.48 5.75 19.14
CA GLN A 262 0.15 4.49 19.81
C GLN A 262 -1.32 4.44 20.20
N LEU A 263 -1.93 3.25 20.11
CA LEU A 263 -3.30 3.04 20.58
C LEU A 263 -3.31 3.06 22.11
N LEU A 264 -4.00 4.04 22.70
CA LEU A 264 -4.17 4.13 24.15
C LEU A 264 -5.38 3.33 24.61
N GLU A 265 -6.48 3.42 23.87
CA GLU A 265 -7.75 2.78 24.22
C GLU A 265 -8.64 2.56 22.99
N ALA A 266 -9.43 1.48 23.00
CA ALA A 266 -10.49 1.23 22.02
C ALA A 266 -11.74 0.70 22.74
N ARG A 267 -12.91 1.31 22.49
CA ARG A 267 -14.19 0.99 23.15
C ARG A 267 -15.35 0.86 22.19
#